data_AF-A0A2G9PFM5-F1
#
_entry.id   AF-A0A2G9PFM5-F1
#
_cell.length_a   1.000
_cell.length_b   1.000
_cell.length_c   1.000
_cell.angle_alpha   90.00
_cell.angle_beta   90.00
_cell.angle_gamma   90.00
#
_symmetry.space_group_name_H-M   'P 1'
#
loop_
_entity.id
_entity.type
_entity.pdbx_description
1 polymer ?
#
loop_
_entity_poly.entity_id
_entity_poly.type
_entity_poly.pdbx_seq_one_letter_code
_entity_poly.pdbx_strand_id
1 'polypeptide(L)'
;MKGVSSAVVEVLRDYNYLKPALRRGLVNYSALAREVKPKAEARLGRKVTLEAVVAALRRASPFFCRGPRSDLYSIVKACVLRLRNDMVCVHYKRTPELFLKLSNLEKRVNWEEAERMYVIQRTEEIGVVATRKFYKDLLALGGKGGELVLEASEKLALVTVVYPHEGTRTVGLSCLLASQFEELGVNIVLQFDSFSHLSFLIAEEDAPAIFERLSSLVREAVEKA
;
A
#
# COMPACT_ATOMS: atom_id res chain seq x y z
N MET A 1 -27.07 24.12 -17.48
CA MET A 1 -27.12 22.83 -18.20
C MET A 1 -25.72 22.21 -18.17
N LYS A 2 -25.53 20.98 -17.66
CA LYS A 2 -24.20 20.35 -17.61
C LYS A 2 -23.68 20.06 -19.03
N GLY A 3 -22.41 20.40 -19.29
CA GLY A 3 -21.78 20.21 -20.59
C GLY A 3 -21.10 18.84 -20.72
N VAL A 4 -20.76 18.43 -21.95
CA VAL A 4 -20.02 17.19 -22.21
C VAL A 4 -18.69 17.18 -21.46
N SER A 5 -17.98 18.32 -21.46
CA SER A 5 -16.71 18.46 -20.73
C SER A 5 -16.86 18.23 -19.23
N SER A 6 -17.92 18.75 -18.58
CA SER A 6 -18.13 18.55 -17.14
C SER A 6 -18.48 17.09 -16.84
N ALA A 7 -19.34 16.47 -17.65
CA ALA A 7 -19.69 15.05 -17.48
C ALA A 7 -18.46 14.14 -17.65
N VAL A 8 -17.61 14.40 -18.66
CA VAL A 8 -16.38 13.65 -18.89
C VAL A 8 -15.39 13.80 -17.73
N VAL A 9 -15.21 15.00 -17.18
CA VAL A 9 -14.36 15.22 -15.99
C VAL A 9 -14.89 14.45 -14.79
N GLU A 10 -16.20 14.44 -14.57
CA GLU A 10 -16.79 13.69 -13.47
C GLU A 10 -16.64 12.17 -13.65
N VAL A 11 -16.76 11.65 -14.87
CA VAL A 11 -16.52 10.23 -15.19
C VAL A 11 -15.05 9.88 -15.02
N LEU A 12 -14.12 10.74 -15.44
CA LEU A 12 -12.69 10.50 -15.30
C LEU A 12 -12.25 10.27 -13.85
N ARG A 13 -12.97 10.80 -12.86
CA ARG A 13 -12.71 10.52 -11.44
C ARG A 13 -12.79 9.02 -11.11
N ASP A 14 -13.63 8.28 -11.81
CA ASP A 14 -13.75 6.82 -11.68
C ASP A 14 -12.51 6.11 -12.24
N TYR A 15 -11.72 6.82 -13.06
CA TYR A 15 -10.50 6.34 -13.72
C TYR A 15 -9.23 7.00 -13.15
N ASN A 16 -9.22 7.32 -11.84
CA ASN A 16 -8.07 7.95 -11.17
C ASN A 16 -6.75 7.18 -11.38
N TYR A 17 -6.81 5.85 -11.53
CA TYR A 17 -5.66 5.00 -11.81
C TYR A 17 -4.99 5.29 -13.16
N LEU A 18 -5.70 5.90 -14.13
CA LEU A 18 -5.13 6.32 -15.41
C LEU A 18 -4.37 7.65 -15.36
N LYS A 19 -4.44 8.42 -14.26
CA LYS A 19 -3.75 9.72 -14.12
C LYS A 19 -2.28 9.70 -14.55
N PRO A 20 -1.45 8.72 -14.16
CA PRO A 20 -0.05 8.69 -14.57
C PRO A 20 0.11 8.55 -16.09
N ALA A 21 -0.65 7.65 -16.71
CA ALA A 21 -0.63 7.40 -18.14
C ALA A 21 -1.19 8.58 -18.94
N LEU A 22 -2.27 9.20 -18.46
CA LEU A 22 -2.85 10.42 -19.05
C LEU A 22 -1.85 11.58 -19.02
N ARG A 23 -1.15 11.79 -17.89
CA ARG A 23 -0.13 12.84 -17.74
C ARG A 23 1.05 12.65 -18.70
N ARG A 24 1.47 11.39 -18.91
CA ARG A 24 2.56 11.03 -19.82
C ARG A 24 2.14 10.94 -21.29
N GLY A 25 0.86 11.17 -21.62
CA GLY A 25 0.34 11.05 -22.98
C GLY A 25 0.31 9.62 -23.52
N LEU A 26 0.34 8.61 -22.65
CA LEU A 26 0.38 7.19 -23.01
C LEU A 26 -1.00 6.60 -23.35
N VAL A 27 -2.08 7.33 -23.05
CA VAL A 27 -3.45 6.84 -23.22
C VAL A 27 -4.00 7.15 -24.61
N ASN A 28 -4.54 6.13 -25.28
CA ASN A 28 -5.32 6.32 -26.49
C ASN A 28 -6.70 6.94 -26.16
N TYR A 29 -6.86 8.23 -26.43
CA TYR A 29 -8.11 8.95 -26.16
C TYR A 29 -9.32 8.42 -26.93
N SER A 30 -9.14 7.88 -28.13
CA SER A 30 -10.24 7.31 -28.90
C SER A 30 -10.76 6.02 -28.27
N ALA A 31 -9.85 5.19 -27.74
CA ALA A 31 -10.22 4.00 -26.98
C ALA A 31 -10.89 4.38 -25.66
N LEU A 32 -10.30 5.30 -24.89
CA LEU A 32 -10.89 5.77 -23.64
C LEU A 32 -12.26 6.43 -23.83
N ALA A 33 -12.47 7.14 -24.95
CA ALA A 33 -13.77 7.75 -25.24
C ALA A 33 -14.90 6.74 -25.42
N ARG A 34 -14.62 5.54 -25.96
CA ARG A 34 -15.63 4.48 -26.09
C ARG A 34 -16.10 3.96 -24.73
N GLU A 35 -15.19 3.89 -23.76
CA GLU A 35 -15.49 3.51 -22.37
C GLU A 35 -16.22 4.63 -21.60
N VAL A 36 -15.80 5.89 -21.82
CA VAL A 36 -16.33 7.04 -21.07
C VAL A 36 -17.69 7.49 -21.59
N LYS A 37 -17.95 7.36 -22.90
CA LYS A 37 -19.16 7.85 -23.55
C LYS A 37 -20.46 7.35 -22.90
N PRO A 38 -20.68 6.03 -22.69
CA PRO A 38 -21.92 5.54 -22.10
C PRO A 38 -22.19 6.13 -20.71
N LYS A 39 -21.14 6.26 -19.89
CA LYS A 39 -21.23 6.86 -18.55
C LYS A 39 -21.53 8.37 -18.61
N ALA A 40 -20.95 9.07 -19.57
CA ALA A 40 -21.21 10.50 -19.79
C ALA A 40 -22.65 10.74 -20.28
N GLU A 41 -23.17 9.90 -21.18
CA GLU A 41 -24.56 9.97 -21.66
C GLU A 41 -25.56 9.72 -20.54
N ALA A 42 -25.30 8.72 -19.69
CA ALA A 42 -26.14 8.43 -18.53
C ALA A 42 -26.22 9.62 -17.56
N ARG A 43 -25.09 10.30 -17.29
CA ARG A 43 -25.06 11.50 -16.43
C ARG A 43 -25.70 12.74 -17.06
N LEU A 44 -25.70 12.82 -18.39
CA LEU A 44 -26.27 13.95 -19.13
C LEU A 44 -27.75 13.76 -19.49
N GLY A 45 -28.28 12.54 -19.44
CA GLY A 45 -29.63 12.19 -19.88
C GLY A 45 -29.84 12.35 -21.39
N ARG A 46 -28.76 12.40 -22.19
CA ARG A 46 -28.81 12.58 -23.64
C ARG A 46 -27.60 11.96 -24.33
N LYS A 47 -27.78 11.65 -25.62
CA LYS A 47 -26.68 11.16 -26.46
C LYS A 47 -25.64 12.24 -26.73
N VAL A 48 -24.38 11.82 -26.87
CA VAL A 48 -23.25 12.67 -27.26
C VAL A 48 -22.45 11.98 -28.36
N THR A 49 -21.76 12.75 -29.19
CA THR A 49 -20.87 12.20 -30.23
C THR A 49 -19.56 11.71 -29.61
N LEU A 50 -18.93 10.69 -30.21
CA LEU A 50 -17.64 10.18 -29.73
C LEU A 50 -16.55 11.26 -29.84
N GLU A 51 -16.57 12.06 -30.89
CA GLU A 51 -15.63 13.16 -31.17
C GLU A 51 -15.68 14.22 -30.07
N ALA A 52 -16.89 14.56 -29.60
CA ALA A 52 -17.08 15.48 -28.48
C ALA A 52 -16.48 14.94 -27.17
N VAL A 53 -16.58 13.62 -26.93
CA VAL A 53 -15.96 12.96 -25.77
C VAL A 53 -14.44 12.94 -25.90
N VAL A 54 -13.90 12.60 -27.06
CA VAL A 54 -12.44 12.65 -27.32
C VAL A 54 -11.90 14.06 -27.10
N ALA A 55 -12.57 15.08 -27.64
CA ALA A 55 -12.18 16.47 -27.47
C ALA A 55 -12.26 16.90 -25.99
N ALA A 56 -13.30 16.47 -25.28
CA ALA A 56 -13.43 16.71 -23.84
C ALA A 56 -12.31 16.02 -23.03
N LEU A 57 -11.98 14.77 -23.34
CA LEU A 57 -10.89 14.03 -22.69
C LEU A 57 -9.53 14.71 -22.89
N ARG A 58 -9.21 15.11 -24.13
CA ARG A 58 -7.96 15.83 -24.44
C ARG A 58 -7.85 17.14 -23.66
N ARG A 59 -8.96 17.89 -23.52
CA ARG A 59 -9.00 19.13 -22.72
C ARG A 59 -8.91 18.86 -21.22
N ALA A 60 -9.57 17.81 -20.73
CA ALA A 60 -9.66 17.52 -19.30
C ALA A 60 -8.38 16.93 -18.72
N SER A 61 -7.68 16.09 -19.49
CA SER A 61 -6.55 15.29 -19.00
C SER A 61 -5.41 16.12 -18.38
N PRO A 62 -4.98 17.27 -18.96
CA PRO A 62 -3.97 18.12 -18.34
C PRO A 62 -4.36 18.64 -16.94
N PHE A 63 -5.63 18.95 -16.73
CA PHE A 63 -6.14 19.47 -15.45
C PHE A 63 -6.43 18.36 -14.44
N PHE A 64 -6.94 17.22 -14.91
CA PHE A 64 -7.16 16.03 -14.10
C PHE A 64 -5.87 15.48 -13.51
N CYS A 65 -4.76 15.72 -14.19
CA CYS A 65 -3.43 15.37 -13.76
C CYS A 65 -2.75 16.45 -12.90
N ARG A 66 -3.42 17.53 -12.48
CA ARG A 66 -2.82 18.51 -11.56
C ARG A 66 -2.85 18.00 -10.12
N GLY A 67 -1.70 18.00 -9.47
CA GLY A 67 -1.47 17.56 -8.10
C GLY A 67 0.04 17.45 -7.87
N PRO A 68 0.56 17.89 -6.71
CA PRO A 68 1.98 17.93 -6.43
C PRO A 68 2.53 16.51 -6.40
N ARG A 69 3.23 16.11 -7.47
CA ARG A 69 4.04 14.87 -7.50
C ARG A 69 5.52 15.17 -7.34
N SER A 70 5.94 16.43 -7.44
CA SER A 70 7.31 16.86 -7.12
C SER A 70 7.69 16.42 -5.72
N ASP A 71 6.76 16.55 -4.78
CA ASP A 71 6.97 16.24 -3.38
C ASP A 71 7.02 14.72 -3.12
N LEU A 72 6.40 13.91 -3.99
CA LEU A 72 6.39 12.46 -3.79
C LEU A 72 7.75 11.83 -4.05
N TYR A 73 8.39 12.16 -5.18
CA TYR A 73 9.69 11.57 -5.51
C TYR A 73 10.82 12.13 -4.64
N SER A 74 10.73 13.38 -4.19
CA SER A 74 11.70 13.92 -3.22
C SER A 74 11.63 13.18 -1.88
N ILE A 75 10.43 12.79 -1.43
CA ILE A 75 10.26 11.97 -0.23
C ILE A 75 10.76 10.54 -0.45
N VAL A 76 10.43 9.91 -1.58
CA VAL A 76 10.93 8.57 -1.90
C VAL A 76 12.45 8.53 -1.94
N LYS A 77 13.09 9.56 -2.50
CA LYS A 77 14.55 9.73 -2.49
C LYS A 77 15.14 9.77 -1.08
N ALA A 78 14.41 10.35 -0.12
CA ALA A 78 14.82 10.45 1.28
C ALA A 78 14.48 9.20 2.11
N CYS A 79 13.86 8.17 1.51
CA CYS A 79 13.49 6.96 2.22
C CYS A 79 14.71 6.04 2.44
N VAL A 80 14.72 5.37 3.59
CA VAL A 80 15.69 4.31 3.91
C VAL A 80 14.97 2.98 4.00
N LEU A 81 15.49 1.98 3.28
CA LEU A 81 14.93 0.63 3.28
C LEU A 81 15.63 -0.23 4.32
N ARG A 82 14.85 -1.06 5.02
CA ARG A 82 15.34 -2.06 5.97
C ARG A 82 14.68 -3.39 5.66
N LEU A 83 15.48 -4.44 5.58
CA LEU A 83 15.00 -5.81 5.43
C LEU A 83 15.32 -6.60 6.69
N ARG A 84 14.39 -7.48 7.07
CA ARG A 84 14.58 -8.40 8.19
C ARG A 84 13.92 -9.73 7.87
N ASN A 85 14.72 -10.78 7.92
CA ASN A 85 14.27 -12.16 7.70
C ASN A 85 13.90 -12.80 9.05
N ASP A 86 13.56 -14.09 9.01
CA ASP A 86 13.21 -14.86 10.20
C ASP A 86 12.09 -14.21 11.02
N MET A 87 11.06 -13.74 10.32
CA MET A 87 9.86 -13.19 10.94
C MET A 87 8.73 -14.23 10.93
N VAL A 88 7.86 -14.13 11.92
CA VAL A 88 6.64 -14.92 12.04
C VAL A 88 5.45 -14.01 12.30
N CYS A 89 4.26 -14.46 11.93
CA CYS A 89 3.02 -13.76 12.22
C CYS A 89 2.03 -14.72 12.85
N VAL A 90 1.33 -14.28 13.90
CA VAL A 90 0.22 -15.02 14.48
C VAL A 90 -0.95 -14.07 14.70
N HIS A 91 -2.11 -14.42 14.16
CA HIS A 91 -3.38 -13.73 14.35
C HIS A 91 -4.21 -14.49 15.38
N TYR A 92 -4.85 -13.76 16.28
CA TYR A 92 -5.67 -14.31 17.35
C TYR A 92 -7.02 -13.63 17.42
N LYS A 93 -8.02 -14.36 17.93
CA LYS A 93 -9.25 -13.77 18.46
C LYS A 93 -8.93 -12.98 19.73
N ARG A 94 -9.39 -11.73 19.81
CA ARG A 94 -9.14 -10.87 20.96
C ARG A 94 -9.89 -11.36 22.19
N THR A 95 -9.17 -11.50 23.30
CA THR A 95 -9.74 -11.61 24.65
C THR A 95 -8.95 -10.72 25.62
N PRO A 96 -9.56 -10.23 26.72
CA PRO A 96 -8.83 -9.46 27.73
C PRO A 96 -7.62 -10.22 28.30
N GLU A 97 -7.77 -11.54 28.47
CA GLU A 97 -6.73 -12.39 29.03
C GLU A 97 -5.54 -12.59 28.08
N LEU A 98 -5.81 -12.75 26.78
CA LEU A 98 -4.77 -12.85 25.74
C LEU A 98 -3.91 -11.57 25.72
N PHE A 99 -4.54 -10.41 25.80
CA PHE A 99 -3.82 -9.13 25.80
C PHE A 99 -2.84 -9.00 26.98
N LEU A 100 -3.27 -9.42 28.18
CA LEU A 100 -2.39 -9.43 29.37
C LEU A 100 -1.21 -10.39 29.20
N LYS A 101 -1.45 -11.59 28.66
CA LYS A 101 -0.37 -12.56 28.41
C LYS A 101 0.61 -12.05 27.36
N LEU A 102 0.12 -11.42 26.30
CA LEU A 102 0.95 -10.82 25.25
C LEU A 102 1.81 -9.68 25.80
N SER A 103 1.25 -8.81 26.64
CA SER A 103 2.02 -7.73 27.30
C SER A 103 3.17 -8.28 28.16
N ASN A 104 2.98 -9.42 28.82
CA ASN A 104 4.05 -10.06 29.57
C ASN A 104 5.11 -10.70 28.66
N LEU A 105 4.71 -11.23 27.51
CA LEU A 105 5.66 -11.74 26.51
C LEU A 105 6.50 -10.60 25.91
N GLU A 106 5.88 -9.46 25.61
CA GLU A 106 6.56 -8.29 25.04
C GLU A 106 7.70 -7.77 25.95
N LYS A 107 7.55 -7.87 27.27
CA LYS A 107 8.61 -7.50 28.24
C LYS A 107 9.88 -8.34 28.10
N ARG A 108 9.81 -9.52 27.47
CA ARG A 108 10.95 -10.40 27.21
C ARG A 108 11.68 -10.05 25.91
N VAL A 109 11.20 -9.07 25.14
CA VAL A 109 11.81 -8.64 23.88
C VAL A 109 13.02 -7.78 24.16
N ASN A 110 14.19 -8.25 23.74
CA ASN A 110 15.42 -7.48 23.79
C ASN A 110 15.56 -6.60 22.54
N TRP A 111 15.06 -5.37 22.65
CA TRP A 111 15.07 -4.41 21.55
C TRP A 111 16.49 -4.02 21.10
N GLU A 112 17.47 -4.08 22.00
CA GLU A 112 18.88 -3.78 21.73
C GLU A 112 19.55 -4.88 20.89
N GLU A 113 19.24 -6.15 21.15
CA GLU A 113 19.79 -7.31 20.42
C GLU A 113 19.04 -7.62 19.11
N ALA A 114 18.51 -6.58 18.48
CA ALA A 114 17.74 -6.69 17.24
C ALA A 114 16.53 -7.63 17.34
N GLU A 115 15.90 -7.81 18.49
CA GLU A 115 14.64 -8.55 18.57
C GLU A 115 13.47 -7.62 18.30
N ARG A 116 12.45 -8.10 17.61
CA ARG A 116 11.29 -7.27 17.30
C ARG A 116 10.00 -8.01 17.60
N MET A 117 9.03 -7.25 18.08
CA MET A 117 7.65 -7.66 18.24
C MET A 117 6.77 -6.47 17.91
N TYR A 118 5.79 -6.67 17.04
CA TYR A 118 4.82 -5.65 16.64
C TYR A 118 3.44 -6.22 16.89
N VAL A 119 2.63 -5.46 17.63
CA VAL A 119 1.27 -5.86 18.01
C VAL A 119 0.28 -4.94 17.30
N ILE A 120 -0.48 -5.51 16.37
CA ILE A 120 -1.53 -4.83 15.61
C ILE A 120 -2.87 -5.25 16.21
N GLN A 121 -3.66 -4.28 16.67
CA GLN A 121 -4.89 -4.57 17.42
C GLN A 121 -6.12 -3.99 16.72
N ARG A 122 -7.18 -4.81 16.66
CA ARG A 122 -8.54 -4.37 16.37
C ARG A 122 -9.47 -4.83 17.49
N THR A 123 -10.75 -4.47 17.39
CA THR A 123 -11.76 -4.84 18.41
C THR A 123 -11.90 -6.35 18.56
N GLU A 124 -11.83 -7.11 17.46
CA GLU A 124 -12.09 -8.55 17.46
C GLU A 124 -10.84 -9.43 17.38
N GLU A 125 -9.71 -8.86 16.95
CA GLU A 125 -8.50 -9.62 16.64
C GLU A 125 -7.22 -8.88 17.04
N ILE A 126 -6.16 -9.67 17.25
CA ILE A 126 -4.81 -9.18 17.48
C ILE A 126 -3.88 -9.92 16.51
N GLY A 127 -3.14 -9.18 15.69
CA GLY A 127 -2.04 -9.70 14.89
C GLY A 127 -0.71 -9.41 15.58
N VAL A 128 0.16 -10.41 15.67
CA VAL A 128 1.50 -10.25 16.26
C VAL A 128 2.54 -10.66 15.24
N VAL A 129 3.40 -9.72 14.86
CA VAL A 129 4.59 -9.98 14.03
C VAL A 129 5.80 -9.98 14.94
N ALA A 130 6.60 -11.04 14.93
CA ALA A 130 7.78 -11.11 15.80
C ALA A 130 8.95 -11.84 15.15
N THR A 131 10.13 -11.70 15.74
CA THR A 131 11.27 -12.56 15.42
C THR A 131 10.92 -14.02 15.71
N ARG A 132 11.33 -14.93 14.81
CA ARG A 132 10.98 -16.36 14.82
C ARG A 132 11.20 -17.07 16.15
N LYS A 133 12.18 -16.63 16.95
CA LYS A 133 12.44 -17.20 18.28
C LYS A 133 11.21 -17.19 19.20
N PHE A 134 10.28 -16.23 19.03
CA PHE A 134 9.06 -16.10 19.83
C PHE A 134 7.92 -16.98 19.31
N TYR A 135 8.09 -17.68 18.19
CA TYR A 135 6.99 -18.40 17.54
C TYR A 135 6.32 -19.42 18.46
N LYS A 136 7.11 -20.22 19.19
CA LYS A 136 6.57 -21.19 20.15
C LYS A 136 5.83 -20.55 21.31
N ASP A 137 6.38 -19.46 21.86
CA ASP A 137 5.73 -18.68 22.92
C ASP A 137 4.39 -18.11 22.43
N LEU A 138 4.36 -17.58 21.20
CA LEU A 138 3.18 -17.02 20.57
C LEU A 138 2.09 -18.08 20.36
N LEU A 139 2.41 -19.24 19.79
CA LEU A 139 1.43 -20.33 19.64
C LEU A 139 0.85 -20.77 21.00
N ALA A 140 1.68 -20.82 22.05
CA ALA A 140 1.22 -21.17 23.39
C ALA A 140 0.25 -20.14 24.00
N LEU A 141 0.30 -18.86 23.59
CA LEU A 141 -0.68 -17.85 23.99
C LEU A 141 -2.08 -18.15 23.48
N GLY A 142 -2.18 -18.89 22.37
CA GLY A 142 -3.42 -19.28 21.72
C GLY A 142 -4.27 -20.30 22.47
N GLY A 143 -3.77 -20.83 23.59
CA GLY A 143 -4.41 -21.88 24.38
C GLY A 143 -3.86 -23.28 24.09
N LYS A 144 -4.24 -24.27 24.91
CA LYS A 144 -3.67 -25.64 24.84
C LYS A 144 -3.96 -26.34 23.51
N GLY A 145 -5.01 -25.94 22.80
CA GLY A 145 -5.38 -26.44 21.47
C GLY A 145 -5.27 -25.40 20.36
N GLY A 146 -4.74 -24.20 20.64
CA GLY A 146 -4.71 -23.11 19.68
C GLY A 146 -6.09 -22.52 19.36
N GLU A 147 -7.08 -22.68 20.25
CA GLU A 147 -8.46 -22.25 20.05
C GLU A 147 -8.65 -20.75 19.80
N LEU A 148 -7.68 -19.93 20.24
CA LEU A 148 -7.66 -18.49 19.98
C LEU A 148 -6.88 -18.12 18.72
N VAL A 149 -6.11 -19.04 18.11
CA VAL A 149 -5.30 -18.76 16.92
C VAL A 149 -6.21 -18.79 15.68
N LEU A 150 -6.25 -17.68 14.96
CA LEU A 150 -6.95 -17.55 13.69
C LEU A 150 -6.05 -17.99 12.53
N GLU A 151 -4.79 -17.56 12.57
CA GLU A 151 -3.78 -17.88 11.54
C GLU A 151 -2.38 -17.82 12.17
N ALA A 152 -1.47 -18.67 11.71
CA ALA A 152 -0.07 -18.63 12.08
C ALA A 152 0.81 -18.91 10.86
N SER A 153 1.75 -18.00 10.59
CA SER A 153 2.56 -17.99 9.38
C SER A 153 4.04 -17.85 9.75
N GLU A 154 4.88 -18.71 9.15
CA GLU A 154 6.34 -18.72 9.31
C GLU A 154 7.04 -18.38 7.99
N LYS A 155 8.38 -18.26 8.04
CA LYS A 155 9.23 -17.96 6.87
C LYS A 155 8.81 -16.66 6.18
N LEU A 156 8.65 -15.63 7.00
CA LEU A 156 8.28 -14.30 6.55
C LEU A 156 9.47 -13.36 6.65
N ALA A 157 9.46 -12.33 5.81
CA ALA A 157 10.38 -11.22 5.88
C ALA A 157 9.61 -9.90 6.04
N LEU A 158 10.19 -9.01 6.83
CA LEU A 158 9.67 -7.66 7.07
C LEU A 158 10.51 -6.64 6.28
N VAL A 159 9.91 -6.07 5.26
CA VAL A 159 10.45 -4.95 4.49
C VAL A 159 9.90 -3.66 5.08
N THR A 160 10.77 -2.79 5.59
CA THR A 160 10.38 -1.51 6.21
C THR A 160 10.96 -0.34 5.44
N VAL A 161 10.09 0.59 5.09
CA VAL A 161 10.43 1.88 4.49
C VAL A 161 10.37 2.94 5.57
N VAL A 162 11.50 3.56 5.86
CA VAL A 162 11.62 4.69 6.78
C VAL A 162 11.56 5.98 5.96
N TYR A 163 10.57 6.82 6.19
CA TYR A 163 10.40 8.10 5.48
C TYR A 163 10.59 9.29 6.42
N PRO A 164 10.99 10.46 5.88
CA PRO A 164 11.03 11.70 6.66
C PRO A 164 9.61 12.12 7.08
N HIS A 165 9.50 13.04 8.04
CA HIS A 165 8.22 13.42 8.66
C HIS A 165 7.14 13.81 7.65
N GLU A 166 7.54 14.52 6.60
CA GLU A 166 6.70 14.98 5.50
C GLU A 166 6.05 13.82 4.72
N GLY A 167 6.64 12.62 4.76
CA GLY A 167 6.09 11.42 4.13
C GLY A 167 4.71 11.06 4.66
N THR A 168 4.44 11.30 5.94
CA THR A 168 3.10 11.06 6.56
C THR A 168 1.99 11.89 5.92
N ARG A 169 2.33 13.05 5.36
CA ARG A 169 1.38 14.01 4.75
C ARG A 169 1.41 13.96 3.23
N THR A 170 2.28 13.13 2.65
CA THR A 170 2.51 13.06 1.22
C THR A 170 1.50 12.12 0.56
N VAL A 171 0.57 12.69 -0.20
CA VAL A 171 -0.48 11.93 -0.89
C VAL A 171 0.13 10.98 -1.91
N GLY A 172 -0.20 9.69 -1.77
CA GLY A 172 0.15 8.65 -2.73
C GLY A 172 1.43 7.88 -2.40
N LEU A 173 2.13 8.19 -1.30
CA LEU A 173 3.33 7.45 -0.87
C LEU A 173 3.05 5.96 -0.65
N SER A 174 2.09 5.61 0.20
CA SER A 174 1.75 4.21 0.48
C SER A 174 1.26 3.46 -0.76
N CYS A 175 0.50 4.15 -1.64
CA CYS A 175 0.03 3.57 -2.91
C CYS A 175 1.20 3.28 -3.86
N LEU A 176 2.14 4.21 -3.99
CA LEU A 176 3.34 4.00 -4.81
C LEU A 176 4.16 2.82 -4.28
N LEU A 177 4.42 2.78 -2.97
CA LEU A 177 5.20 1.70 -2.35
C LEU A 177 4.50 0.33 -2.49
N ALA A 178 3.20 0.25 -2.21
CA ALA A 178 2.44 -0.99 -2.35
C ALA A 178 2.35 -1.47 -3.81
N SER A 179 2.27 -0.55 -4.79
CA SER A 179 2.23 -0.94 -6.22
C SER A 179 3.48 -1.67 -6.69
N GLN A 180 4.61 -1.52 -6.00
CA GLN A 180 5.84 -2.23 -6.35
C GLN A 180 5.74 -3.74 -6.08
N PHE A 181 4.90 -4.14 -5.13
CA PHE A 181 4.64 -5.55 -4.82
C PHE A 181 3.73 -6.17 -5.89
N GLU A 182 2.71 -5.43 -6.32
CA GLU A 182 1.82 -5.84 -7.40
C GLU A 182 2.55 -6.03 -8.73
N GLU A 183 3.49 -5.13 -9.06
CA GLU A 183 4.32 -5.24 -10.27
C GLU A 183 5.12 -6.54 -10.33
N LEU A 184 5.50 -7.11 -9.17
CA LEU A 184 6.21 -8.38 -9.07
C LEU A 184 5.30 -9.57 -8.76
N GLY A 185 3.98 -9.36 -8.60
CA GLY A 185 3.04 -10.40 -8.21
C GLY A 185 3.25 -10.95 -6.79
N VAL A 186 3.87 -10.18 -5.90
CA VAL A 186 4.17 -10.60 -4.52
C VAL A 186 3.02 -10.26 -3.59
N ASN A 187 2.56 -11.25 -2.82
CA ASN A 187 1.52 -11.05 -1.83
C ASN A 187 2.04 -10.35 -0.57
N ILE A 188 1.28 -9.39 -0.05
CA ILE A 188 1.54 -8.73 1.23
C ILE A 188 0.70 -9.44 2.30
N VAL A 189 1.36 -10.20 3.17
CA VAL A 189 0.70 -10.93 4.28
C VAL A 189 0.11 -9.96 5.29
N LEU A 190 0.89 -8.95 5.68
CA LEU A 190 0.43 -7.90 6.59
C LEU A 190 1.14 -6.58 6.27
N GLN A 191 0.40 -5.48 6.37
CA GLN A 191 0.95 -4.13 6.27
C GLN A 191 0.60 -3.35 7.54
N PHE A 192 1.57 -2.63 8.08
CA PHE A 192 1.36 -1.74 9.23
C PHE A 192 2.33 -0.57 9.20
N ASP A 193 1.92 0.54 9.80
CA ASP A 193 2.68 1.77 9.83
C ASP A 193 2.76 2.39 11.23
N SER A 194 3.73 3.27 11.38
CA SER A 194 3.90 4.17 12.52
C SER A 194 4.20 5.57 12.00
N PHE A 195 4.56 6.49 12.89
CA PHE A 195 4.82 7.88 12.53
C PHE A 195 5.86 8.08 11.41
N SER A 196 6.86 7.21 11.27
CA SER A 196 7.94 7.36 10.28
C SER A 196 8.32 6.07 9.56
N HIS A 197 7.58 4.98 9.80
CA HIS A 197 7.90 3.67 9.23
C HIS A 197 6.65 3.06 8.63
N LEU A 198 6.76 2.55 7.41
CA LEU A 198 5.77 1.67 6.79
C LEU A 198 6.41 0.31 6.57
N SER A 199 5.79 -0.73 7.10
CA SER A 199 6.30 -2.09 7.06
C SER A 199 5.36 -3.01 6.30
N PHE A 200 5.96 -3.88 5.49
CA PHE A 200 5.30 -4.91 4.69
C PHE A 200 5.88 -6.26 5.09
N LEU A 201 5.01 -7.16 5.53
CA LEU A 201 5.33 -8.53 5.82
C LEU A 201 4.98 -9.38 4.59
N ILE A 202 5.96 -10.14 4.10
CA ILE A 202 5.87 -10.95 2.88
C ILE A 202 6.49 -12.31 3.11
N ALA A 203 6.32 -13.24 2.16
CA ALA A 203 7.08 -14.48 2.15
C ALA A 203 8.58 -14.17 2.04
N GLU A 204 9.40 -14.90 2.79
CA GLU A 204 10.84 -14.64 2.87
C GLU A 204 11.57 -14.88 1.53
N GLU A 205 11.06 -15.79 0.71
CA GLU A 205 11.56 -16.08 -0.64
C GLU A 205 11.42 -14.90 -1.62
N ASP A 206 10.40 -14.04 -1.44
CA ASP A 206 10.16 -12.87 -2.29
C ASP A 206 10.98 -11.64 -1.85
N ALA A 207 11.56 -11.70 -0.65
CA ALA A 207 12.19 -10.54 -0.01
C ALA A 207 13.35 -9.92 -0.82
N PRO A 208 14.26 -10.71 -1.44
CA PRO A 208 15.33 -10.13 -2.26
C PRO A 208 14.79 -9.34 -3.46
N ALA A 209 13.76 -9.86 -4.14
CA ALA A 209 13.18 -9.23 -5.33
C ALA A 209 12.50 -7.90 -4.98
N ILE A 210 11.71 -7.89 -3.89
CA ILE A 210 11.04 -6.68 -3.41
C ILE A 210 12.03 -5.63 -2.94
N PHE A 211 13.07 -6.03 -2.19
CA PHE A 211 14.07 -5.10 -1.70
C PHE A 211 14.82 -4.42 -2.85
N GLU A 212 15.19 -5.16 -3.89
CA GLU A 212 15.83 -4.59 -5.08
C GLU A 212 14.88 -3.67 -5.85
N ARG A 213 13.60 -4.05 -6.02
CA ARG A 213 12.62 -3.20 -6.71
C ARG A 213 12.42 -1.86 -6.00
N LEU A 214 12.25 -1.88 -4.69
CA LEU A 214 12.14 -0.67 -3.88
C LEU A 214 13.43 0.16 -3.92
N SER A 215 14.60 -0.49 -3.88
CA SER A 215 15.89 0.19 -4.02
C SER A 215 16.01 0.88 -5.38
N SER A 216 15.55 0.23 -6.45
CA SER A 216 15.49 0.82 -7.79
C SER A 216 14.54 2.02 -7.82
N LEU A 217 13.36 1.93 -7.19
CA LEU A 217 12.43 3.05 -7.11
C LEU A 217 13.07 4.27 -6.42
N VAL A 218 13.84 4.06 -5.35
CA VAL A 218 14.59 5.13 -4.66
C VAL A 218 15.64 5.74 -5.60
N ARG A 219 16.39 4.93 -6.36
CA ARG A 219 17.37 5.42 -7.35
C ARG A 219 16.70 6.22 -8.48
N GLU A 220 15.61 5.72 -9.05
CA GLU A 220 14.85 6.41 -10.09
C GLU A 220 14.27 7.74 -9.60
N ALA A 221 13.91 7.83 -8.31
CA ALA A 221 13.43 9.06 -7.71
C ALA A 221 14.53 10.15 -7.64
N VAL A 222 15.80 9.76 -7.52
CA VAL A 222 16.95 10.69 -7.57
C VAL A 222 17.06 11.38 -8.92
N GLU A 223 16.78 10.67 -10.02
CA GLU A 223 16.89 11.19 -11.39
C GLU A 223 15.72 12.11 -11.79
N LYS A 224 14.56 11.95 -11.12
CA LYS A 224 13.30 12.64 -11.45
C LYS A 224 12.98 13.83 -10.53
N ALA A 225 13.74 14.01 -9.45
CA ALA A 225 13.59 15.08 -8.46
C ALA A 225 14.59 16.21 -8.72
#